data_AF-A0A8B4IGT0-F1
#
_entry.id   AF-A0A8B4IGT0-F1
#
_cell.length_a   1.000
_cell.length_b   1.000
_cell.length_c   1.000
_cell.angle_alpha   90.00
_cell.angle_beta   90.00
_cell.angle_gamma   90.00
#
_symmetry.space_group_name_H-M   'P 1'
#
loop_
_entity.id
_entity.type
_entity.pdbx_description
1 polymer ?
#
loop_
_entity_poly.entity_id
_entity_poly.type
_entity_poly.pdbx_seq_one_letter_code
_entity_poly.pdbx_strand_id
1 'polypeptide(L)'
;MEVFIELAKRASFSRAEVKKLASAIGWQGCYGFNRLIHYHTDAAKLFVIKNSQDVSYSGKHYATEEVRYSDWDASYCPDCVREDLESFGFSYWKRFCNRYVKVCYKHNVVLLNHCPFCGKPFSRKGHTLDVMWRKCDGKHLAEAPSLRNDNLSELKRAITIHGLCSSSHHICDVVALSVLQEKAASLISIMPTALTAEMESELQQIDSYLKMLTRSRLNNNANGISYLNLWIIDAVATLYERFDDFSMDLRLRQADARPIDSLWATYQAGG
;
A
#
# COMPACT_ATOMS: atom_id res chain seq x y z
N MET A 1 12.19 6.97 -27.61
CA MET A 1 10.86 6.39 -27.92
C MET A 1 10.91 4.87 -28.04
N GLU A 2 11.92 4.33 -28.72
CA GLU A 2 12.12 2.88 -28.94
C GLU A 2 12.17 2.03 -27.65
N VAL A 3 12.89 2.50 -26.61
CA VAL A 3 12.96 1.84 -25.30
C VAL A 3 11.58 1.63 -24.66
N PHE A 4 10.63 2.56 -24.84
CA PHE A 4 9.28 2.43 -24.29
C PHE A 4 8.46 1.38 -25.03
N ILE A 5 8.60 1.31 -26.36
CA ILE A 5 7.87 0.37 -27.21
C ILE A 5 8.33 -1.06 -26.93
N GLU A 6 9.63 -1.25 -26.74
CA GLU A 6 10.22 -2.55 -26.38
C GLU A 6 9.75 -3.01 -25.00
N LEU A 7 9.82 -2.11 -24.01
CA LEU A 7 9.53 -2.44 -22.61
C LEU A 7 8.03 -2.51 -22.30
N ALA A 8 7.16 -1.84 -23.06
CA ALA A 8 5.70 -1.90 -22.86
C ALA A 8 5.09 -3.32 -22.98
N LYS A 9 5.82 -4.26 -23.60
CA LYS A 9 5.39 -5.65 -23.77
C LYS A 9 5.75 -6.54 -22.58
N ARG A 10 6.50 -6.03 -21.60
CA ARG A 10 7.04 -6.80 -20.46
C ARG A 10 6.25 -6.53 -19.18
N ALA A 11 6.06 -7.59 -18.40
CA ALA A 11 5.38 -7.54 -17.10
C ALA A 11 6.34 -7.34 -15.91
N SER A 12 7.65 -7.32 -16.16
CA SER A 12 8.68 -7.15 -15.15
C SER A 12 9.88 -6.44 -15.77
N PHE A 13 10.57 -5.63 -14.97
CA PHE A 13 11.76 -4.91 -15.40
C PHE A 13 12.92 -5.24 -14.46
N SER A 14 14.05 -5.60 -15.04
CA SER A 14 15.32 -5.67 -14.33
C SER A 14 15.74 -4.28 -13.85
N ARG A 15 16.60 -4.25 -12.83
CA ARG A 15 17.24 -3.01 -12.36
C ARG A 15 17.89 -2.22 -13.51
N ALA A 16 18.53 -2.91 -14.45
CA ALA A 16 19.18 -2.28 -15.60
C ALA A 16 18.17 -1.57 -16.52
N GLU A 17 17.01 -2.19 -16.77
CA GLU A 17 15.94 -1.60 -17.57
C GLU A 17 15.28 -0.41 -16.88
N VAL A 18 15.05 -0.49 -15.57
CA VAL A 18 14.55 0.64 -14.78
C VAL A 18 15.51 1.83 -14.86
N LYS A 19 16.82 1.60 -14.76
CA LYS A 19 17.85 2.65 -14.92
C LYS A 19 17.84 3.25 -16.33
N LYS A 20 17.75 2.42 -17.37
CA LYS A 20 17.64 2.88 -18.77
C LYS A 20 16.40 3.77 -18.97
N LEU A 21 15.25 3.35 -18.42
CA LEU A 21 14.01 4.12 -18.46
C LEU A 21 14.14 5.47 -17.74
N ALA A 22 14.65 5.48 -16.50
CA ALA A 22 14.89 6.73 -15.76
C ALA A 22 15.79 7.70 -16.53
N SER A 23 16.88 7.18 -17.10
CA SER A 23 17.79 8.00 -17.92
C SER A 23 17.09 8.56 -19.16
N ALA A 24 16.23 7.78 -19.82
CA ALA A 24 15.53 8.20 -21.03
C ALA A 24 14.48 9.30 -20.79
N ILE A 25 13.95 9.42 -19.57
CA ILE A 25 12.98 10.46 -19.16
C ILE A 25 13.58 11.57 -18.32
N GLY A 26 14.91 11.55 -18.11
CA GLY A 26 15.61 12.56 -17.31
C GLY A 26 15.31 12.49 -15.81
N TRP A 27 14.90 11.32 -15.29
CA TRP A 27 14.72 11.15 -13.84
C TRP A 27 16.05 10.91 -13.14
N GLN A 28 16.29 11.69 -12.09
CA GLN A 28 17.40 11.46 -11.19
C GLN A 28 17.13 10.22 -10.34
N GLY A 29 17.94 9.18 -10.53
CA GLY A 29 17.79 7.92 -9.81
C GLY A 29 16.42 7.28 -10.01
N CYS A 30 15.80 6.79 -8.94
CA CYS A 30 14.45 6.22 -8.96
C CYS A 30 13.36 7.20 -8.52
N TYR A 31 13.63 8.51 -8.50
CA TYR A 31 12.70 9.50 -7.94
C TYR A 31 11.29 9.39 -8.51
N GLY A 32 11.16 9.46 -9.84
CA GLY A 32 9.84 9.38 -10.47
C GLY A 32 9.19 8.00 -10.36
N PHE A 33 9.96 6.92 -10.25
CA PHE A 33 9.39 5.59 -10.03
C PHE A 33 8.82 5.45 -8.62
N ASN A 34 9.55 5.92 -7.59
CA ASN A 34 9.06 5.92 -6.21
C ASN A 34 7.84 6.83 -6.06
N ARG A 35 7.83 7.99 -6.72
CA ARG A 35 6.66 8.86 -6.83
C ARG A 35 5.47 8.12 -7.46
N LEU A 36 5.71 7.43 -8.58
CA LEU A 36 4.68 6.63 -9.25
C LEU A 36 4.18 5.49 -8.38
N ILE A 37 5.03 4.83 -7.61
CA ILE A 37 4.64 3.79 -6.66
C ILE A 37 3.79 4.44 -5.57
N HIS A 38 4.31 5.43 -4.86
CA HIS A 38 3.67 6.06 -3.72
C HIS A 38 2.24 6.56 -4.01
N TYR A 39 2.09 7.44 -5.01
CA TYR A 39 0.81 8.10 -5.23
C TYR A 39 -0.26 7.27 -5.89
N HIS A 40 0.16 6.17 -6.47
CA HIS A 40 -0.73 5.46 -7.33
C HIS A 40 -0.87 4.01 -6.88
N THR A 41 0.07 3.31 -6.20
CA THR A 41 -0.06 1.87 -5.82
C THR A 41 -0.39 1.73 -4.36
N ASP A 42 -1.16 0.68 -4.07
CA ASP A 42 -1.31 0.17 -2.74
C ASP A 42 -0.01 -0.42 -2.19
N ALA A 43 1.05 -0.60 -2.98
CA ALA A 43 2.39 -0.93 -2.48
C ALA A 43 2.98 0.16 -1.58
N ALA A 44 2.49 1.42 -1.66
CA ALA A 44 2.90 2.49 -0.76
C ALA A 44 2.75 2.11 0.72
N LYS A 45 1.69 1.38 1.09
CA LYS A 45 1.47 0.86 2.46
C LYS A 45 2.64 0.02 2.99
N LEU A 46 3.37 -0.65 2.10
CA LEU A 46 4.52 -1.50 2.43
C LEU A 46 5.83 -0.70 2.57
N PHE A 47 5.87 0.55 2.10
CA PHE A 47 7.09 1.38 2.07
C PHE A 47 7.05 2.55 3.07
N VAL A 48 5.84 2.96 3.47
CA VAL A 48 5.63 4.03 4.44
C VAL A 48 6.10 3.62 5.83
N ILE A 49 5.80 2.38 6.26
CA ILE A 49 6.27 1.81 7.53
C ILE A 49 7.62 1.16 7.32
N LYS A 50 8.67 1.65 8.00
CA LYS A 50 10.02 1.13 7.80
C LYS A 50 10.99 1.45 8.94
N ASN A 51 12.16 0.81 8.88
CA ASN A 51 13.30 1.16 9.71
C ASN A 51 13.77 2.59 9.39
N SER A 52 13.91 3.41 10.42
CA SER A 52 14.43 4.78 10.35
C SER A 52 15.85 4.91 9.79
N GLN A 53 16.67 3.84 9.88
CA GLN A 53 18.04 3.82 9.34
C GLN A 53 18.08 3.58 7.82
N ASP A 54 17.00 3.07 7.22
CA ASP A 54 16.98 2.77 5.79
C ASP A 54 16.75 4.04 4.96
N VAL A 55 17.69 4.28 4.05
CA VAL A 55 17.74 5.45 3.16
C VAL A 55 17.03 5.24 1.82
N SER A 56 16.44 4.07 1.56
CA SER A 56 15.69 3.80 0.32
C SER A 56 14.19 3.77 0.54
N TYR A 57 13.40 4.56 -0.19
CA TYR A 57 11.93 4.47 -0.08
C TYR A 57 11.42 3.04 -0.31
N SER A 58 11.89 2.38 -1.37
CA SER A 58 11.42 1.05 -1.78
C SER A 58 12.32 -0.10 -1.28
N GLY A 59 13.21 0.14 -0.31
CA GLY A 59 14.18 -0.85 0.16
C GLY A 59 14.97 -1.50 -0.98
N LYS A 60 15.01 -2.83 -1.03
CA LYS A 60 15.75 -3.64 -2.02
C LYS A 60 15.04 -3.78 -3.38
N HIS A 61 13.90 -3.11 -3.60
CA HIS A 61 13.11 -3.25 -4.84
C HIS A 61 13.84 -2.77 -6.12
N TYR A 62 14.91 -1.98 -5.99
CA TYR A 62 15.78 -1.64 -7.13
C TYR A 62 17.15 -2.30 -7.04
N ALA A 63 17.36 -3.23 -6.11
CA ALA A 63 18.64 -3.90 -5.91
C ALA A 63 18.66 -5.32 -6.50
N THR A 64 17.50 -5.99 -6.60
CA THR A 64 17.36 -7.35 -7.14
C THR A 64 16.95 -7.34 -8.62
N GLU A 65 17.21 -8.42 -9.34
CA GLU A 65 16.92 -8.52 -10.78
C GLU A 65 15.44 -8.76 -11.10
N GLU A 66 14.64 -9.20 -10.12
CA GLU A 66 13.25 -9.60 -10.31
C GLU A 66 12.31 -8.81 -9.40
N VAL A 67 11.99 -7.56 -9.77
CA VAL A 67 10.98 -6.80 -9.03
C VAL A 67 9.73 -6.62 -9.85
N ARG A 68 8.66 -7.25 -9.36
CA ARG A 68 7.32 -7.15 -9.93
C ARG A 68 6.60 -6.00 -9.25
N TYR A 69 6.52 -4.87 -9.94
CA TYR A 69 5.68 -3.74 -9.53
C TYR A 69 4.21 -3.91 -9.92
N SER A 70 3.93 -4.94 -10.71
CA SER A 70 2.61 -5.29 -11.20
C SER A 70 2.17 -6.59 -10.53
N ASP A 71 1.51 -6.50 -9.38
CA ASP A 71 0.49 -7.49 -9.06
C ASP A 71 -0.67 -7.19 -10.00
N TRP A 72 -0.79 -8.01 -11.04
CA TRP A 72 -1.82 -7.84 -12.07
C TRP A 72 -3.20 -8.27 -11.56
N ASP A 73 -3.41 -8.54 -10.27
CA ASP A 73 -4.74 -8.85 -9.74
C ASP A 73 -5.43 -7.54 -9.32
N ALA A 74 -5.74 -6.75 -10.34
CA ALA A 74 -6.26 -5.42 -10.15
C ALA A 74 -7.77 -5.45 -9.90
N SER A 75 -8.24 -4.49 -9.12
CA SER A 75 -9.66 -4.25 -8.90
C SER A 75 -9.93 -2.76 -8.95
N TYR A 76 -11.17 -2.39 -9.26
CA TYR A 76 -11.57 -1.00 -9.39
C TYR A 76 -12.94 -0.75 -8.75
N CYS A 77 -13.19 0.52 -8.44
CA CYS A 77 -14.47 1.01 -7.95
C CYS A 77 -15.21 1.70 -9.11
N PRO A 78 -16.40 1.23 -9.52
CA PRO A 78 -17.21 1.91 -10.54
C PRO A 78 -17.52 3.36 -10.20
N ASP A 79 -17.78 3.67 -8.94
CA ASP A 79 -18.10 5.01 -8.45
C ASP A 79 -16.90 5.95 -8.57
N CYS A 80 -15.69 5.49 -8.21
CA CYS A 80 -14.47 6.26 -8.47
C CYS A 80 -14.29 6.54 -9.97
N VAL A 81 -14.59 5.58 -10.84
CA VAL A 81 -14.49 5.75 -12.29
C VAL A 81 -15.49 6.81 -12.77
N ARG A 82 -16.75 6.77 -12.29
CA ARG A 82 -17.77 7.78 -12.59
C ARG A 82 -17.34 9.17 -12.13
N GLU A 83 -16.91 9.31 -10.88
CA GLU A 83 -16.43 10.59 -10.34
C GLU A 83 -15.21 11.13 -11.10
N ASP A 84 -14.26 10.28 -11.48
CA ASP A 84 -13.07 10.72 -12.23
C ASP A 84 -13.45 11.19 -13.63
N LEU A 85 -14.41 10.53 -14.29
CA LEU A 85 -14.93 10.99 -15.58
C LEU A 85 -15.67 12.33 -15.45
N GLU A 86 -16.50 12.50 -14.42
CA GLU A 86 -17.21 13.74 -14.15
C GLU A 86 -16.24 14.89 -13.84
N SER A 87 -15.19 14.62 -13.06
CA SER A 87 -14.27 15.65 -12.56
C SER A 87 -13.15 15.99 -13.55
N PHE A 88 -12.65 14.99 -14.29
CA PHE A 88 -11.43 15.11 -15.09
C PHE A 88 -11.62 14.76 -16.57
N GLY A 89 -12.77 14.21 -16.97
CA GLY A 89 -13.05 13.77 -18.33
C GLY A 89 -12.38 12.43 -18.71
N PHE A 90 -11.62 11.83 -17.79
CA PHE A 90 -11.01 10.51 -17.96
C PHE A 90 -10.91 9.80 -16.62
N SER A 91 -11.07 8.47 -16.63
CA SER A 91 -10.87 7.65 -15.45
C SER A 91 -9.39 7.33 -15.26
N TYR A 92 -8.93 7.38 -14.01
CA TYR A 92 -7.60 6.89 -13.65
C TYR A 92 -7.72 5.55 -12.93
N TRP A 93 -6.73 4.67 -13.12
CA TRP A 93 -6.67 3.43 -12.35
C TRP A 93 -6.21 3.73 -10.92
N LYS A 94 -7.16 3.95 -10.00
CA LYS A 94 -6.86 4.03 -8.56
C LYS A 94 -6.62 2.61 -8.04
N ARG A 95 -5.40 2.35 -7.58
CA ARG A 95 -4.87 0.99 -7.44
C ARG A 95 -5.43 0.30 -6.20
N PHE A 96 -6.27 -0.69 -6.42
CA PHE A 96 -6.59 -1.68 -5.41
C PHE A 96 -6.14 -3.05 -5.89
N CYS A 97 -5.17 -3.64 -5.20
CA CYS A 97 -4.85 -5.04 -5.36
C CYS A 97 -5.90 -5.86 -4.60
N ASN A 98 -6.58 -6.76 -5.33
CA ASN A 98 -7.65 -7.60 -4.80
C ASN A 98 -7.21 -8.42 -3.56
N ARG A 99 -5.92 -8.73 -3.42
CA ARG A 99 -5.42 -9.55 -2.30
C ARG A 99 -5.62 -8.87 -0.93
N TYR A 100 -5.68 -7.55 -0.87
CA TYR A 100 -5.71 -6.82 0.40
C TYR A 100 -6.89 -5.84 0.49
N VAL A 101 -7.38 -5.30 -0.61
CA VAL A 101 -8.51 -4.36 -0.55
C VAL A 101 -9.63 -4.91 -1.40
N LYS A 102 -10.75 -5.24 -0.75
CA LYS A 102 -11.96 -5.76 -1.42
C LYS A 102 -13.03 -4.70 -1.61
N VAL A 103 -12.93 -3.57 -0.92
CA VAL A 103 -13.95 -2.53 -0.88
C VAL A 103 -13.32 -1.14 -1.06
N CYS A 104 -14.05 -0.23 -1.69
CA CYS A 104 -13.60 1.15 -1.85
C CYS A 104 -13.65 1.89 -0.51
N TYR A 105 -12.53 2.45 -0.08
CA TYR A 105 -12.47 3.29 1.13
C TYR A 105 -13.38 4.52 1.05
N LYS A 106 -13.60 5.06 -0.16
CA LYS A 106 -14.35 6.30 -0.39
C LYS A 106 -15.85 6.04 -0.51
N HIS A 107 -16.23 5.03 -1.27
CA HIS A 107 -17.63 4.78 -1.66
C HIS A 107 -18.30 3.63 -0.89
N ASN A 108 -17.54 2.86 -0.12
CA ASN A 108 -18.02 1.65 0.56
C ASN A 108 -18.77 0.69 -0.39
N VAL A 109 -18.18 0.47 -1.57
CA VAL A 109 -18.67 -0.50 -2.57
C VAL A 109 -17.65 -1.61 -2.78
N VAL A 110 -18.13 -2.80 -3.12
CA VAL A 110 -17.28 -3.95 -3.48
C VAL A 110 -16.52 -3.63 -4.75
N LEU A 111 -15.22 -3.88 -4.74
CA LEU A 111 -14.35 -3.65 -5.88
C LEU A 111 -14.49 -4.77 -6.90
N LEU A 112 -14.55 -4.41 -8.18
CA LEU A 112 -14.67 -5.35 -9.28
C LEU A 112 -13.28 -5.77 -9.76
N ASN A 113 -12.99 -7.07 -9.71
CA ASN A 113 -11.77 -7.69 -10.22
C ASN A 113 -11.94 -8.39 -11.59
N HIS A 114 -13.16 -8.40 -12.12
CA HIS A 114 -13.50 -8.89 -13.45
C HIS A 114 -14.31 -7.82 -14.20
N CYS A 115 -14.17 -7.81 -15.52
CA CYS A 115 -14.98 -6.97 -16.38
C CYS A 115 -16.45 -7.42 -16.30
N PRO A 116 -17.39 -6.53 -15.94
CA PRO A 116 -18.80 -6.89 -15.80
C PRO A 116 -19.49 -7.17 -17.14
N PHE A 117 -18.82 -6.90 -18.27
CA PHE A 117 -19.40 -7.04 -19.61
C PHE A 117 -18.98 -8.34 -20.30
N CYS A 118 -17.70 -8.70 -20.25
CA CYS A 118 -17.18 -9.90 -20.90
C CYS A 118 -16.66 -10.97 -19.91
N GLY A 119 -16.68 -10.70 -18.61
CA GLY A 119 -16.25 -11.62 -17.56
C GLY A 119 -14.74 -11.84 -17.44
N LYS A 120 -13.91 -11.23 -18.30
CA LYS A 120 -12.43 -11.39 -18.21
C LYS A 120 -11.88 -10.72 -16.96
N PRO A 121 -10.91 -11.34 -16.26
CA PRO A 121 -10.27 -10.73 -15.09
C PRO A 121 -9.48 -9.48 -15.48
N PHE A 122 -9.35 -8.50 -14.59
CA PHE A 122 -8.38 -7.42 -14.75
C PHE A 122 -7.00 -7.90 -14.35
N SER A 123 -6.44 -8.79 -15.16
CA SER A 123 -5.13 -9.38 -14.95
C SER A 123 -4.41 -9.71 -16.24
N ARG A 124 -3.18 -10.23 -16.13
CA ARG A 124 -2.37 -10.66 -17.28
C ARG A 124 -3.11 -11.65 -18.19
N LYS A 125 -4.08 -12.40 -17.66
CA LYS A 125 -4.88 -13.38 -18.41
C LYS A 125 -6.16 -12.80 -19.02
N GLY A 126 -6.47 -11.52 -18.77
CA GLY A 126 -7.71 -10.88 -19.22
C GLY A 126 -7.48 -9.47 -19.76
N HIS A 127 -8.07 -8.46 -19.14
CA HIS A 127 -7.95 -7.07 -19.58
C HIS A 127 -6.66 -6.40 -19.07
N THR A 128 -6.02 -5.64 -19.95
CA THR A 128 -5.00 -4.67 -19.53
C THR A 128 -5.67 -3.39 -19.02
N LEU A 129 -4.90 -2.47 -18.45
CA LEU A 129 -5.41 -1.20 -17.90
C LEU A 129 -6.11 -0.33 -18.95
N ASP A 130 -5.87 -0.58 -20.25
CA ASP A 130 -6.45 0.17 -21.37
C ASP A 130 -7.99 0.07 -21.49
N VAL A 131 -8.59 -0.96 -20.91
CA VAL A 131 -10.05 -1.16 -20.89
C VAL A 131 -10.79 -0.01 -20.18
N MET A 132 -10.11 0.71 -19.29
CA MET A 132 -10.64 1.93 -18.66
C MET A 132 -10.97 3.03 -19.68
N TRP A 133 -10.34 3.02 -20.85
CA TRP A 133 -10.52 4.06 -21.87
C TRP A 133 -11.10 3.52 -23.17
N ARG A 134 -10.76 2.28 -23.56
CA ARG A 134 -11.18 1.68 -24.83
C ARG A 134 -12.59 1.11 -24.83
N LYS A 135 -13.25 1.04 -23.66
CA LYS A 135 -14.51 0.32 -23.45
C LYS A 135 -14.34 -1.20 -23.66
N CYS A 136 -15.33 -1.97 -23.24
CA CYS A 136 -15.43 -3.40 -23.50
C CYS A 136 -16.83 -3.68 -24.04
N ASP A 137 -16.93 -4.35 -25.20
CA ASP A 137 -18.20 -4.61 -25.91
C ASP A 137 -19.06 -3.34 -26.07
N GLY A 138 -18.41 -2.21 -26.39
CA GLY A 138 -19.04 -0.91 -26.57
C GLY A 138 -19.39 -0.17 -25.27
N LYS A 139 -19.23 -0.80 -24.10
CA LYS A 139 -19.59 -0.25 -22.78
C LYS A 139 -18.38 0.22 -21.99
N HIS A 140 -18.49 1.38 -21.38
CA HIS A 140 -17.46 1.91 -20.49
C HIS A 140 -17.55 1.27 -19.10
N LEU A 141 -16.43 1.06 -18.41
CA LEU A 141 -16.43 0.54 -17.03
C LEU A 141 -17.20 1.41 -16.02
N ALA A 142 -17.51 2.65 -16.39
CA ALA A 142 -18.34 3.57 -15.61
C ALA A 142 -19.82 3.15 -15.58
N GLU A 143 -20.25 2.39 -16.59
CA GLU A 143 -21.61 1.84 -16.69
C GLU A 143 -21.78 0.57 -15.85
N ALA A 144 -20.72 0.12 -15.18
CA ALA A 144 -20.78 -1.03 -14.29
C ALA A 144 -21.67 -0.74 -13.07
N PRO A 145 -22.55 -1.68 -12.68
CA PRO A 145 -23.30 -1.53 -11.45
C PRO A 145 -22.36 -1.58 -10.24
N SER A 146 -22.78 -0.92 -9.18
CA SER A 146 -22.00 -0.78 -7.94
C SER A 146 -22.74 -1.52 -6.84
N LEU A 147 -22.04 -2.42 -6.14
CA LEU A 147 -22.60 -3.20 -5.03
C LEU A 147 -22.13 -2.61 -3.71
N ARG A 148 -23.07 -2.22 -2.83
CA ARG A 148 -22.74 -1.74 -1.49
C ARG A 148 -22.07 -2.85 -0.68
N ASN A 149 -21.07 -2.48 0.10
CA ASN A 149 -20.46 -3.36 1.09
C ASN A 149 -21.15 -3.22 2.45
N ASP A 150 -21.47 -4.35 3.07
CA ASP A 150 -22.04 -4.44 4.42
C ASP A 150 -21.02 -4.92 5.47
N ASN A 151 -19.80 -5.31 5.05
CA ASN A 151 -18.74 -5.71 5.96
C ASN A 151 -17.94 -4.49 6.46
N LEU A 152 -18.23 -4.06 7.68
CA LEU A 152 -17.58 -2.90 8.30
C LEU A 152 -16.06 -3.11 8.50
N SER A 153 -15.62 -4.33 8.79
CA SER A 153 -14.20 -4.64 8.98
C SER A 153 -13.40 -4.48 7.69
N GLU A 154 -13.95 -4.89 6.56
CA GLU A 154 -13.33 -4.68 5.24
C GLU A 154 -13.25 -3.18 4.89
N LEU A 155 -14.29 -2.40 5.23
CA LEU A 155 -14.26 -0.94 5.05
C LEU A 155 -13.19 -0.29 5.93
N LYS A 156 -13.13 -0.66 7.20
CA LYS A 156 -12.13 -0.17 8.16
C LYS A 156 -10.70 -0.46 7.69
N ARG A 157 -10.48 -1.67 7.17
CA ARG A 157 -9.21 -2.06 6.55
C ARG A 157 -8.87 -1.22 5.32
N ALA A 158 -9.84 -1.01 4.42
CA ALA A 158 -9.65 -0.18 3.22
C ALA A 158 -9.29 1.28 3.57
N ILE A 159 -9.96 1.88 4.56
CA ILE A 159 -9.68 3.22 5.07
C ILE A 159 -8.27 3.28 5.67
N THR A 160 -7.89 2.31 6.49
CA THR A 160 -6.55 2.22 7.09
C THR A 160 -5.45 2.16 6.03
N ILE A 161 -5.62 1.28 5.03
CA ILE A 161 -4.67 1.15 3.92
C ILE A 161 -4.58 2.46 3.13
N HIS A 162 -5.72 3.11 2.84
CA HIS A 162 -5.71 4.39 2.15
C HIS A 162 -5.00 5.48 2.93
N GLY A 163 -5.23 5.54 4.25
CA GLY A 163 -4.54 6.48 5.14
C GLY A 163 -3.03 6.31 5.11
N LEU A 164 -2.55 5.06 5.16
CA LEU A 164 -1.12 4.75 5.04
C LEU A 164 -0.56 5.14 3.67
N CYS A 165 -1.24 4.79 2.58
CA CYS A 165 -0.82 5.16 1.23
C CYS A 165 -0.82 6.68 1.01
N SER A 166 -1.63 7.42 1.77
CA SER A 166 -1.73 8.89 1.69
C SER A 166 -0.83 9.60 2.70
N SER A 167 0.00 8.86 3.46
CA SER A 167 0.91 9.46 4.45
C SER A 167 1.97 10.31 3.77
N SER A 168 2.11 11.55 4.24
CA SER A 168 3.15 12.48 3.79
C SER A 168 4.52 12.24 4.45
N HIS A 169 4.59 11.34 5.44
CA HIS A 169 5.80 11.05 6.20
C HIS A 169 6.03 9.56 6.36
N HIS A 170 7.29 9.17 6.52
CA HIS A 170 7.66 7.82 6.91
C HIS A 170 7.28 7.53 8.35
N ILE A 171 6.73 6.35 8.57
CA ILE A 171 6.37 5.82 9.88
C ILE A 171 7.50 4.89 10.33
N CYS A 172 8.10 5.21 11.47
CA CYS A 172 9.11 4.36 12.08
C CYS A 172 8.45 3.06 12.59
N ASP A 173 8.91 1.89 12.13
CA ASP A 173 8.32 0.59 12.48
C ASP A 173 8.29 0.33 14.00
N VAL A 174 9.36 0.66 14.73
CA VAL A 174 9.43 0.56 16.20
C VAL A 174 8.45 1.52 16.88
N VAL A 175 8.27 2.73 16.36
CA VAL A 175 7.32 3.69 16.94
C VAL A 175 5.89 3.22 16.70
N ALA A 176 5.58 2.72 15.50
CA ALA A 176 4.27 2.14 15.20
C ALA A 176 3.92 0.99 16.15
N LEU A 177 4.85 0.04 16.37
CA LEU A 177 4.64 -1.04 17.31
C LEU A 177 4.50 -0.56 18.76
N SER A 178 5.30 0.42 19.20
CA SER A 178 5.19 0.98 20.55
C SER A 178 3.83 1.65 20.79
N VAL A 179 3.32 2.38 19.80
CA VAL A 179 1.98 3.00 19.88
C VAL A 179 0.89 1.93 19.91
N LEU A 180 1.00 0.88 19.09
CA LEU A 180 0.07 -0.25 19.11
C LEU A 180 0.12 -1.00 20.45
N GLN A 181 1.30 -1.18 21.03
CA GLN A 181 1.50 -1.83 22.33
C GLN A 181 0.74 -1.08 23.43
N GLU A 182 0.92 0.23 23.50
CA GLU A 182 0.25 1.09 24.49
C GLU A 182 -1.26 1.10 24.28
N LYS A 183 -1.71 1.15 23.01
CA LYS A 183 -3.13 1.07 22.67
C LYS A 183 -3.74 -0.26 23.11
N ALA A 184 -3.09 -1.38 22.81
CA ALA A 184 -3.55 -2.71 23.20
C ALA A 184 -3.60 -2.86 24.72
N ALA A 185 -2.55 -2.43 25.45
CA ALA A 185 -2.52 -2.45 26.91
C ALA A 185 -3.64 -1.60 27.53
N SER A 186 -3.89 -0.41 26.97
CA SER A 186 -5.01 0.46 27.40
C SER A 186 -6.36 -0.23 27.20
N LEU A 187 -6.57 -0.88 26.05
CA LEU A 187 -7.80 -1.61 25.75
C LEU A 187 -8.01 -2.81 26.69
N ILE A 188 -6.95 -3.58 26.98
CA ILE A 188 -7.02 -4.71 27.94
C ILE A 188 -7.45 -4.22 29.32
N SER A 189 -6.92 -3.07 29.77
CA SER A 189 -7.23 -2.53 31.11
C SER A 189 -8.70 -2.16 31.32
N ILE A 190 -9.44 -1.93 30.23
CA ILE A 190 -10.85 -1.54 30.26
C ILE A 190 -11.81 -2.66 29.80
N MET A 191 -11.28 -3.76 29.26
CA MET A 191 -12.11 -4.87 28.74
C MET A 191 -12.55 -5.83 29.86
N PRO A 192 -13.74 -6.45 29.73
CA PRO A 192 -14.13 -7.58 30.58
C PRO A 192 -13.18 -8.77 30.41
N THR A 193 -12.83 -9.45 31.49
CA THR A 193 -11.87 -10.59 31.52
C THR A 193 -12.17 -11.70 30.51
N ALA A 194 -13.44 -11.91 30.15
CA ALA A 194 -13.84 -12.93 29.18
C ALA A 194 -13.40 -12.61 27.72
N LEU A 195 -13.05 -11.36 27.42
CA LEU A 195 -12.64 -10.90 26.10
C LEU A 195 -11.14 -10.55 26.02
N THR A 196 -10.37 -10.73 27.10
CA THR A 196 -8.97 -10.27 27.15
C THR A 196 -8.00 -11.24 26.51
N ALA A 197 -8.29 -12.54 26.43
CA ALA A 197 -7.33 -13.55 25.96
C ALA A 197 -6.83 -13.31 24.53
N GLU A 198 -7.71 -12.94 23.59
CA GLU A 198 -7.32 -12.62 22.21
C GLU A 198 -6.45 -11.36 22.16
N MET A 199 -6.81 -10.33 22.93
CA MET A 199 -6.07 -9.08 23.00
C MET A 199 -4.72 -9.23 23.70
N GLU A 200 -4.62 -10.08 24.71
CA GLU A 200 -3.38 -10.45 25.38
C GLU A 200 -2.43 -11.19 24.43
N SER A 201 -2.97 -12.08 23.59
CA SER A 201 -2.20 -12.73 22.52
C SER A 201 -1.67 -11.72 21.51
N GLU A 202 -2.50 -10.76 21.07
CA GLU A 202 -2.07 -9.67 20.20
C GLU A 202 -0.96 -8.82 20.85
N LEU A 203 -1.12 -8.44 22.11
CA LEU A 203 -0.10 -7.70 22.86
C LEU A 203 1.23 -8.48 22.96
N GLN A 204 1.17 -9.78 23.25
CA GLN A 204 2.35 -10.64 23.30
C GLN A 204 3.06 -10.70 21.93
N GLN A 205 2.29 -10.71 20.84
CA GLN A 205 2.82 -10.68 19.49
C GLN A 205 3.49 -9.33 19.17
N ILE A 206 2.89 -8.19 19.57
CA ILE A 206 3.49 -6.85 19.49
C ILE A 206 4.86 -6.84 20.20
N ASP A 207 4.92 -7.34 21.43
CA ASP A 207 6.14 -7.39 22.25
C ASP A 207 7.26 -8.19 21.57
N SER A 208 6.89 -9.34 20.99
CA SER A 208 7.83 -10.19 20.25
C SER A 208 8.42 -9.46 19.05
N TYR A 209 7.58 -8.80 18.25
CA TYR A 209 8.03 -8.03 17.09
C TYR A 209 8.86 -6.81 17.47
N LEU A 210 8.51 -6.11 18.55
CA LEU A 210 9.25 -4.96 19.04
C LEU A 210 10.68 -5.37 19.48
N LYS A 211 10.80 -6.48 20.22
CA LYS A 211 12.10 -7.06 20.61
C LYS A 211 12.92 -7.48 19.39
N MET A 212 12.28 -8.13 18.42
CA MET A 212 12.91 -8.54 17.17
C MET A 212 13.47 -7.32 16.40
N LEU A 213 12.66 -6.29 16.15
CA LEU A 213 13.07 -5.08 15.43
C LEU A 213 14.19 -4.33 16.13
N THR A 214 14.10 -4.19 17.46
CA THR A 214 15.14 -3.54 18.26
C THR A 214 16.48 -4.27 18.11
N ARG A 215 16.46 -5.61 18.17
CA ARG A 215 17.66 -6.44 17.98
C ARG A 215 18.21 -6.35 16.55
N SER A 216 17.34 -6.39 15.55
CA SER A 216 17.73 -6.27 14.14
C SER A 216 18.40 -4.94 13.84
N ARG A 217 17.93 -3.84 14.43
CA ARG A 217 18.54 -2.51 14.32
C ARG A 217 19.94 -2.45 14.95
N LEU A 218 20.11 -3.00 16.16
CA LEU A 218 21.41 -3.04 16.83
C LEU A 218 22.46 -3.80 16.00
N ASN A 219 22.02 -4.84 15.28
CA ASN A 219 22.89 -5.68 14.46
C ASN A 219 22.97 -5.24 12.99
N ASN A 220 22.36 -4.11 12.61
CA ASN A 220 22.27 -3.63 11.23
C ASN A 220 21.83 -4.73 10.25
N ASN A 221 20.70 -5.37 10.58
CA ASN A 221 20.15 -6.49 9.83
C ASN A 221 18.70 -6.21 9.38
N ALA A 222 18.52 -5.85 8.11
CA ALA A 222 17.21 -5.65 7.51
C ALA A 222 16.44 -6.95 7.12
N ASN A 223 16.94 -8.15 7.41
CA ASN A 223 16.22 -9.39 7.09
C ASN A 223 15.02 -9.57 8.04
N GLY A 224 13.80 -9.48 7.51
CA GLY A 224 12.57 -9.85 8.24
C GLY A 224 11.40 -8.85 8.21
N ILE A 225 11.55 -7.69 7.55
CA ILE A 225 10.60 -6.58 7.77
C ILE A 225 9.35 -6.62 6.86
N SER A 226 9.40 -7.20 5.64
CA SER A 226 8.28 -7.04 4.69
C SER A 226 6.97 -7.69 5.15
N TYR A 227 7.04 -8.84 5.83
CA TYR A 227 5.84 -9.52 6.35
C TYR A 227 5.25 -8.80 7.57
N LEU A 228 6.10 -8.11 8.34
CA LEU A 228 5.66 -7.36 9.51
C LEU A 228 4.79 -6.17 9.13
N ASN A 229 5.07 -5.50 8.01
CA ASN A 229 4.26 -4.35 7.58
C ASN A 229 2.79 -4.72 7.33
N LEU A 230 2.52 -5.89 6.75
CA LEU A 230 1.14 -6.36 6.58
C LEU A 230 0.46 -6.62 7.92
N TRP A 231 1.17 -7.23 8.86
CA TRP A 231 0.65 -7.47 10.19
C TRP A 231 0.39 -6.16 10.96
N ILE A 232 1.29 -5.17 10.88
CA ILE A 232 1.08 -3.85 11.49
C ILE A 232 -0.19 -3.19 10.92
N ILE A 233 -0.42 -3.29 9.61
CA ILE A 233 -1.65 -2.75 8.98
C ILE A 233 -2.90 -3.37 9.58
N ASP A 234 -2.90 -4.70 9.74
CA ASP A 234 -4.04 -5.41 10.32
C ASP A 234 -4.21 -5.04 11.81
N ALA A 235 -3.12 -4.95 12.58
CA ALA A 235 -3.15 -4.51 13.98
C ALA A 235 -3.70 -3.08 14.13
N VAL A 236 -3.33 -2.14 13.25
CA VAL A 236 -3.91 -0.78 13.24
C VAL A 236 -5.41 -0.84 12.98
N ALA A 237 -5.85 -1.59 11.97
CA ALA A 237 -7.26 -1.72 11.65
C ALA A 237 -8.07 -2.41 12.77
N THR A 238 -7.44 -3.27 13.57
CA THR A 238 -8.06 -3.92 14.74
C THR A 238 -8.14 -2.97 15.94
N LEU A 239 -7.03 -2.34 16.33
CA LEU A 239 -6.90 -1.61 17.60
C LEU A 239 -7.44 -0.17 17.56
N TYR A 240 -7.51 0.43 16.38
CA TYR A 240 -7.96 1.82 16.21
C TYR A 240 -9.28 1.88 15.46
N GLU A 241 -10.26 2.62 15.97
CA GLU A 241 -11.51 2.87 15.25
C GLU A 241 -11.32 3.77 14.04
N ARG A 242 -10.45 4.79 14.15
CA ARG A 242 -10.10 5.70 13.08
C ARG A 242 -8.60 5.72 12.85
N PHE A 243 -8.19 5.74 11.58
CA PHE A 243 -6.79 5.91 11.21
C PHE A 243 -6.20 7.26 11.68
N ASP A 244 -7.05 8.30 11.80
CA ASP A 244 -6.64 9.60 12.31
C ASP A 244 -6.12 9.53 13.75
N ASP A 245 -6.74 8.69 14.58
CA ASP A 245 -6.35 8.52 15.99
C ASP A 245 -4.96 7.86 16.08
N PHE A 246 -4.71 6.83 15.25
CA PHE A 246 -3.38 6.23 15.12
C PHE A 246 -2.35 7.24 14.63
N SER A 247 -2.72 8.05 13.63
CA SER A 247 -1.84 9.09 13.09
C SER A 247 -1.50 10.16 14.12
N MET A 248 -2.43 10.49 15.02
CA MET A 248 -2.21 11.42 16.12
C MET A 248 -1.21 10.84 17.13
N ASP A 249 -1.40 9.60 17.56
CA ASP A 249 -0.49 8.93 18.51
C ASP A 249 0.93 8.80 17.94
N LEU A 250 1.05 8.51 16.63
CA LEU A 250 2.34 8.52 15.94
C LEU A 250 3.03 9.89 16.01
N ARG A 251 2.30 10.98 15.74
CA ARG A 251 2.88 12.34 15.76
C ARG A 251 3.38 12.74 17.15
N LEU A 252 2.71 12.29 18.21
CA LEU A 252 3.14 12.56 19.59
C LEU A 252 4.49 11.89 19.91
N ARG A 253 4.83 10.78 19.23
CA ARG A 253 6.05 10.00 19.47
C ARG A 253 7.12 10.14 18.39
N GLN A 254 6.77 10.71 17.24
CA GLN A 254 7.64 10.94 16.11
C GLN A 254 7.47 12.36 15.58
N ALA A 255 7.79 13.35 16.43
CA ALA A 255 7.64 14.77 16.09
C ALA A 255 8.45 15.16 14.84
N ASP A 256 9.67 14.63 14.69
CA ASP A 256 10.55 14.86 13.54
C ASP A 256 10.45 13.72 12.51
N ALA A 257 9.22 13.38 12.11
CA ALA A 257 9.01 12.36 11.10
C ALA A 257 9.66 12.77 9.76
N ARG A 258 10.29 11.81 9.10
CA ARG A 258 10.98 12.05 7.83
C ARG A 258 9.94 12.24 6.70
N PRO A 259 10.02 13.29 5.87
CA PRO A 259 9.15 13.44 4.70
C PRO A 259 9.26 12.26 3.75
N ILE A 260 8.12 11.85 3.18
CA ILE A 260 8.03 10.62 2.36
C ILE A 260 8.89 10.68 1.09
N ASP A 261 9.06 11.87 0.52
CA ASP A 261 9.78 12.13 -0.72
C ASP A 261 11.30 12.23 -0.57
N SER A 262 11.77 12.43 0.67
CA SER A 262 13.20 12.55 0.98
C SER A 262 14.03 11.30 0.64
N LEU A 263 13.38 10.15 0.43
CA LEU A 263 14.02 8.87 0.13
C LEU A 263 13.80 8.37 -1.30
N TRP A 264 13.24 9.20 -2.18
CA TRP A 264 12.86 8.75 -3.51
C TRP A 264 14.04 8.61 -4.49
N ALA A 265 15.19 9.24 -4.23
CA ALA A 265 16.25 9.37 -5.22
C ALA A 265 17.23 8.18 -5.32
N THR A 266 17.28 7.26 -4.35
CA THR A 266 18.33 6.21 -4.30
C THR A 266 17.85 4.82 -4.68
N TYR A 267 18.64 4.13 -5.51
CA TYR A 267 18.44 2.72 -5.83
C TYR A 267 19.02 1.75 -4.77
N GLN A 268 19.71 2.27 -3.76
CA GLN A 268 20.42 1.48 -2.75
C GLN A 268 19.60 1.45 -1.46
N ALA A 269 19.23 0.25 -1.03
CA ALA A 269 18.77 0.02 0.34
C ALA A 269 19.92 0.24 1.32
N GLY A 270 19.62 0.81 2.49
CA GLY A 270 20.55 0.88 3.63
C GLY A 270 19.93 0.20 4.85
N GLY A 271 20.77 -0.35 5.74
CA GLY A 271 20.33 -1.08 6.94
C GLY A 271 20.28 -2.60 6.78
#